data_AF-A0A5N7SCU4-F1
#
_entry.id   AF-A0A5N7SCU4-F1
#
_cell.length_a   1.000
_cell.length_b   1.000
_cell.length_c   1.000
_cell.angle_alpha   90.00
_cell.angle_beta   90.00
_cell.angle_gamma   90.00
#
_symmetry.space_group_name_H-M   'P 1'
#
loop_
_entity.id
_entity.type
_entity.pdbx_description
1 polymer ?
#
loop_
_entity_poly.entity_id
_entity_poly.type
_entity_poly.pdbx_seq_one_letter_code
_entity_poly.pdbx_strand_id
1 'polypeptide(L)'
;MPETAVWILVAAAVYVLGVAIYFVFYWPWSRSQRALRRLRREGVPVRSMRRSEERVLHLIEFPAGAPVLLLEGACAEFVIRSVNAPARHVQTLAGVPVKYPAGLQHAVRAGSNTAEVVLGREYAMIVRLNGAKLTQ
;
A
#
# COMPACT_ATOMS: atom_id res chain seq x y z
N MET A 1 26.15 19.11 39.81
CA MET A 1 25.97 17.87 39.02
C MET A 1 24.52 17.51 38.60
N PRO A 2 23.42 18.18 39.01
CA PRO A 2 22.07 17.80 38.56
C PRO A 2 21.70 18.37 37.17
N GLU A 3 22.25 19.52 36.75
CA GLU A 3 21.86 20.18 35.49
C GLU A 3 22.22 19.37 34.24
N THR A 4 23.41 18.78 34.19
CA THR A 4 23.84 17.93 33.07
C THR A 4 22.95 16.70 32.92
N ALA A 5 22.53 16.08 34.03
CA ALA A 5 21.60 14.95 34.01
C ALA A 5 20.21 15.35 33.48
N VAL A 6 19.72 16.54 33.83
CA VAL A 6 18.45 17.08 33.30
C VAL A 6 18.56 17.33 31.80
N TRP A 7 19.64 17.94 31.31
CA TRP A 7 19.83 18.17 29.87
C TRP A 7 19.95 16.87 29.07
N ILE A 8 20.62 15.85 29.62
CA ILE A 8 20.68 14.51 29.01
C ILE A 8 19.28 13.89 28.92
N LEU A 9 18.47 13.98 29.98
CA LEU A 9 17.09 13.48 29.99
C LEU A 9 16.22 14.20 28.96
N VAL A 10 16.33 15.53 28.86
CA VAL A 10 15.60 16.32 27.86
C VAL A 10 16.00 15.92 26.45
N ALA A 11 17.31 15.79 26.17
CA ALA A 11 17.78 15.37 24.86
C ALA A 11 17.29 13.95 24.48
N ALA A 12 17.32 13.02 25.43
CA ALA A 12 16.82 11.67 25.24
C ALA A 12 15.30 11.67 24.96
N ALA A 13 14.52 12.46 25.69
CA ALA A 13 13.08 12.57 25.50
C ALA A 13 12.72 13.14 24.11
N VAL A 14 13.41 14.19 23.67
CA VAL A 14 13.22 14.77 22.33
C VAL A 14 13.58 13.76 21.24
N TYR A 15 14.67 13.02 21.41
CA TYR A 15 15.07 11.99 20.47
C TYR A 15 14.03 10.87 20.36
N VAL A 16 13.58 10.32 21.50
CA VAL A 16 12.57 9.26 21.53
C VAL A 16 11.26 9.73 20.93
N LEU A 17 10.85 10.98 21.18
CA LEU A 17 9.66 11.57 20.56
C LEU A 17 9.81 11.66 19.03
N GLY A 18 10.97 12.13 18.54
CA GLY A 18 11.27 12.16 17.11
C GLY A 18 11.24 10.79 16.46
N VAL A 19 11.82 9.78 17.11
CA VAL A 19 11.79 8.38 16.65
C VAL A 19 10.37 7.83 16.65
N ALA A 20 9.57 8.11 17.67
CA ALA A 20 8.17 7.67 17.75
C ALA A 20 7.33 8.28 16.62
N ILE A 21 7.49 9.58 16.35
CA ILE A 21 6.83 10.26 15.22
C ILE A 21 7.26 9.61 13.90
N TYR A 22 8.55 9.39 13.68
CA TYR A 22 9.03 8.74 12.47
C TYR A 22 8.43 7.33 12.30
N PHE A 23 8.42 6.55 13.38
CA PHE A 23 7.92 5.18 13.40
C PHE A 23 6.41 5.10 13.14
N VAL A 24 5.64 6.07 13.63
CA VAL A 24 4.18 6.09 13.42
C VAL A 24 3.82 6.58 12.01
N PHE A 25 4.50 7.62 11.50
CA PHE A 25 4.05 8.30 10.28
C PHE A 25 4.78 7.85 9.01
N TYR A 26 6.09 7.63 9.06
CA TYR A 26 6.91 7.39 7.87
C TYR A 26 7.25 5.92 7.66
N TRP A 27 7.42 5.17 8.74
CA TRP A 27 7.77 3.76 8.69
C TRP A 27 6.74 2.90 7.93
N PRO A 28 5.41 3.03 8.15
CA PRO A 28 4.42 2.21 7.43
C PRO A 28 4.48 2.40 5.90
N TRP A 29 4.63 3.65 5.46
CA TRP A 29 4.78 3.98 4.04
C TRP A 29 6.07 3.42 3.45
N SER A 30 7.19 3.54 4.16
CA SER A 30 8.46 2.99 3.70
C SER A 30 8.40 1.46 3.55
N ARG A 31 7.73 0.77 4.49
CA ARG A 31 7.53 -0.67 4.47
C ARG A 31 6.66 -1.09 3.29
N SER A 32 5.57 -0.36 3.03
CA SER A 32 4.67 -0.70 1.93
C SER A 32 5.33 -0.48 0.56
N GLN A 33 6.10 0.60 0.40
CA GLN A 33 6.90 0.84 -0.80
C GLN A 33 7.97 -0.24 -1.01
N ARG A 34 8.59 -0.74 0.06
CA ARG A 34 9.51 -1.89 -0.04
C ARG A 34 8.79 -3.16 -0.49
N ALA A 35 7.58 -3.42 0.02
CA ALA A 35 6.76 -4.56 -0.42
C ALA A 35 6.41 -4.45 -1.91
N LEU A 36 6.03 -3.26 -2.39
CA LEU A 36 5.79 -3.01 -3.83
C LEU A 36 7.05 -3.27 -4.67
N ARG A 37 8.22 -2.82 -4.21
CA ARG A 37 9.50 -3.07 -4.91
C ARG A 37 9.86 -4.55 -4.95
N ARG A 38 9.61 -5.30 -3.87
CA ARG A 38 9.80 -6.76 -3.85
C ARG A 38 8.87 -7.44 -4.83
N LEU A 39 7.57 -7.10 -4.80
CA LEU A 39 6.60 -7.63 -5.75
C LEU A 39 6.99 -7.32 -7.21
N ARG A 40 7.57 -6.14 -7.49
CA ARG A 40 8.07 -5.80 -8.82
C ARG A 40 9.26 -6.65 -9.27
N ARG A 41 10.11 -7.08 -8.34
CA ARG A 41 11.33 -7.86 -8.64
C ARG A 41 11.10 -9.37 -8.65
N GLU A 42 10.27 -9.84 -7.73
CA GLU A 42 10.08 -11.26 -7.41
C GLU A 42 8.69 -11.78 -7.81
N GLY A 43 7.77 -10.88 -8.17
CA GLY A 43 6.41 -11.24 -8.53
C GLY A 43 6.37 -12.05 -9.83
N VAL A 44 5.73 -13.21 -9.76
CA VAL A 44 5.51 -14.07 -10.92
C VAL A 44 4.22 -13.64 -11.62
N PRO A 45 4.28 -13.31 -12.93
CA PRO A 45 3.09 -12.99 -13.70
C PRO A 45 2.22 -14.23 -13.86
N VAL A 46 0.96 -14.13 -13.41
CA VAL A 46 -0.03 -15.20 -13.56
C VAL A 46 -0.74 -15.09 -14.90
N ARG A 47 -0.98 -13.86 -15.36
CA ARG A 47 -1.61 -13.59 -16.67
C ARG A 47 -1.26 -12.20 -17.18
N SER A 48 -1.61 -11.93 -18.43
CA SER A 48 -1.60 -10.58 -18.99
C SER A 48 -2.95 -9.89 -18.79
N MET A 49 -2.90 -8.57 -18.64
CA MET A 49 -4.08 -7.72 -18.47
C MET A 49 -4.92 -7.68 -19.75
N ARG A 50 -6.24 -7.90 -19.63
CA ARG A 50 -7.15 -7.92 -20.79
C ARG A 50 -7.56 -6.51 -21.18
N ARG A 51 -7.82 -6.27 -22.47
CA ARG A 51 -8.35 -4.99 -23.00
C ARG A 51 -9.67 -4.57 -22.34
N SER A 52 -10.52 -5.51 -21.94
CA SER A 52 -11.76 -5.20 -21.22
C SER A 52 -11.49 -4.62 -19.83
N GLU A 53 -10.44 -5.10 -19.15
CA GLU A 53 -10.04 -4.63 -17.81
C GLU A 53 -9.39 -3.25 -17.90
N GLU A 54 -8.56 -3.03 -18.92
CA GLU A 54 -7.99 -1.71 -19.24
C GLU A 54 -9.08 -0.65 -19.43
N ARG A 55 -10.14 -0.96 -20.20
CA ARG A 55 -11.27 -0.03 -20.40
C ARG A 55 -11.96 0.31 -19.09
N VAL A 56 -12.26 -0.67 -18.25
CA VAL A 56 -12.96 -0.42 -16.97
C VAL A 56 -12.07 0.36 -16.00
N LEU A 57 -10.76 0.08 -16.02
CA LEU A 57 -9.81 0.76 -15.15
C LEU A 57 -9.50 2.19 -15.60
N HIS A 58 -9.89 2.61 -16.82
CA HIS A 58 -9.87 4.00 -17.33
C HIS A 58 -8.61 4.80 -16.99
N LEU A 59 -7.47 4.13 -16.81
CA LEU A 59 -6.25 4.72 -16.26
C LEU A 59 -5.15 4.59 -17.29
N ILE A 60 -4.75 5.74 -17.82
CA ILE A 60 -3.57 5.96 -18.68
C ILE A 60 -2.30 5.32 -18.08
N GLU A 61 -2.27 5.05 -16.77
CA GLU A 61 -1.17 4.39 -16.06
C GLU A 61 -1.05 2.87 -16.29
N PHE A 62 -2.10 2.18 -16.78
CA PHE A 62 -2.15 0.71 -16.83
C PHE A 62 -2.58 0.18 -18.21
N PRO A 63 -1.63 0.03 -19.17
CA PRO A 63 -1.95 -0.43 -20.51
C PRO A 63 -2.32 -1.93 -20.55
N ALA A 64 -3.15 -2.32 -21.52
CA ALA A 64 -3.40 -3.73 -21.81
C ALA A 64 -2.10 -4.47 -22.13
N GLY A 65 -2.04 -5.74 -21.73
CA GLY A 65 -0.82 -6.55 -21.83
C GLY A 65 0.13 -6.38 -20.65
N ALA A 66 -0.13 -5.46 -19.72
CA ALA A 66 0.63 -5.38 -18.46
C ALA A 66 0.58 -6.72 -17.69
N PRO A 67 1.68 -7.11 -17.03
CA PRO A 67 1.72 -8.33 -16.24
C PRO A 67 0.82 -8.20 -15.02
N VAL A 68 -0.10 -9.16 -14.86
CA VAL A 68 -0.96 -9.30 -13.70
C VAL A 68 -0.27 -10.25 -12.72
N LEU A 69 -0.03 -9.75 -11.51
CA LEU A 69 0.60 -10.48 -10.43
C LEU A 69 -0.45 -10.95 -9.43
N LEU A 70 -0.18 -12.06 -8.77
CA LEU A 70 -0.98 -12.54 -7.65
C LEU A 70 -0.41 -12.01 -6.34
N LEU A 71 -1.29 -11.46 -5.52
CA LEU A 71 -1.02 -11.10 -4.15
C LEU A 71 -1.95 -11.88 -3.24
N GLU A 72 -1.40 -12.40 -2.14
CA GLU A 72 -2.17 -13.05 -1.11
C GLU A 72 -1.73 -12.52 0.26
N GLY A 73 -2.70 -12.11 1.07
CA GLY A 73 -2.44 -11.76 2.45
C GLY A 73 -3.50 -10.86 3.06
N ALA A 74 -3.20 -10.35 4.25
CA ALA A 74 -4.11 -9.49 4.98
C ALA A 74 -4.27 -8.12 4.32
N CYS A 75 -5.49 -7.60 4.38
CA CYS A 75 -5.78 -6.20 4.09
C CYS A 75 -5.52 -5.36 5.34
N ALA A 76 -4.87 -4.22 5.17
CA ALA A 76 -4.69 -3.24 6.23
C ALA A 76 -4.79 -1.82 5.65
N GLU A 77 -5.29 -0.89 6.45
CA GLU A 77 -5.37 0.52 6.09
C GLU A 77 -4.56 1.34 7.10
N PHE A 78 -3.83 2.34 6.59
CA PHE A 78 -3.18 3.33 7.44
C PHE A 78 -3.34 4.72 6.86
N VAL A 79 -3.25 5.72 7.74
CA VAL A 79 -3.40 7.12 7.37
C VAL A 79 -2.05 7.81 7.43
N ILE A 80 -1.63 8.38 6.31
CA ILE A 80 -0.47 9.26 6.26
C ILE A 80 -0.98 10.68 6.56
N ARG A 81 -0.64 11.18 7.75
CA ARG A 81 -0.87 12.58 8.11
C ARG A 81 0.41 13.37 7.85
N SER A 82 0.28 14.47 7.13
CA SER A 82 1.34 15.45 6.96
C SER A 82 0.86 16.76 7.56
N VAL A 83 1.78 17.53 8.14
CA VAL A 83 1.46 18.87 8.68
C VAL A 83 0.98 19.80 7.55
N ASN A 84 1.47 19.59 6.33
CA ASN A 84 1.26 20.48 5.19
C ASN A 84 0.37 19.88 4.08
N ALA A 85 -0.24 18.72 4.31
CA ALA A 85 -1.09 18.08 3.30
C ALA A 85 -2.26 17.33 3.96
N PRO A 86 -3.40 17.20 3.26
CA PRO A 86 -4.54 16.45 3.77
C PRO A 86 -4.15 15.00 4.07
N ALA A 87 -4.80 14.42 5.09
CA ALA A 87 -4.60 13.04 5.48
C ALA A 87 -4.88 12.12 4.28
N ARG A 88 -3.92 11.25 3.96
CA ARG A 88 -4.04 10.27 2.86
C ARG A 88 -4.30 8.90 3.44
N HIS A 89 -5.43 8.32 3.07
CA HIS A 89 -5.76 6.94 3.39
C HIS A 89 -5.05 6.02 2.38
N VAL A 90 -4.18 5.16 2.90
CA VAL A 90 -3.45 4.16 2.11
C VAL A 90 -3.93 2.79 2.53
N GLN A 91 -4.52 2.08 1.58
CA GLN A 91 -4.88 0.69 1.76
C GLN A 91 -3.74 -0.19 1.25
N THR A 92 -3.53 -1.31 1.95
CA THR A 92 -2.51 -2.30 1.63
C THR A 92 -3.10 -3.69 1.60
N LEU A 93 -2.52 -4.54 0.76
CA LEU A 93 -2.80 -5.97 0.70
C LEU A 93 -1.48 -6.71 0.69
N ALA A 94 -1.28 -7.62 1.64
CA ALA A 94 0.03 -8.24 1.91
C ALA A 94 1.15 -7.20 2.13
N GLY A 95 0.79 -6.03 2.68
CA GLY A 95 1.70 -4.90 2.86
C GLY A 95 2.02 -4.09 1.60
N VAL A 96 1.56 -4.49 0.41
CA VAL A 96 1.72 -3.72 -0.83
C VAL A 96 0.65 -2.63 -0.88
N PRO A 97 0.99 -1.36 -1.18
CA PRO A 97 0.01 -0.29 -1.37
C PRO A 97 -0.86 -0.60 -2.58
N VAL A 98 -2.18 -0.66 -2.37
CA VAL A 98 -3.16 -1.02 -3.40
C VAL A 98 -4.26 0.03 -3.51
N LYS A 99 -4.82 0.15 -4.71
CA LYS A 99 -6.09 0.86 -4.94
C LYS A 99 -7.18 -0.14 -5.34
N TYR A 100 -8.35 0.05 -4.75
CA TYR A 100 -9.55 -0.72 -5.07
C TYR A 100 -10.38 0.08 -6.05
N PRO A 101 -10.68 -0.47 -7.23
CA PRO A 101 -11.69 0.13 -8.09
C PRO A 101 -13.06 0.12 -7.41
N ALA A 102 -13.95 0.99 -7.88
CA ALA A 102 -15.34 0.98 -7.46
C ALA A 102 -15.96 -0.42 -7.65
N GLY A 103 -16.76 -0.86 -6.67
CA GLY A 103 -17.43 -2.18 -6.69
C GLY A 103 -16.62 -3.34 -6.09
N LEU A 104 -15.28 -3.29 -6.08
CA LEU A 104 -14.48 -4.38 -5.50
C LEU A 104 -14.24 -4.28 -3.99
N GLN A 105 -14.52 -3.13 -3.38
CA GLN A 105 -14.33 -2.91 -1.94
C GLN A 105 -15.16 -3.88 -1.08
N HIS A 106 -16.36 -4.25 -1.56
CA HIS A 106 -17.24 -5.19 -0.86
C HIS A 106 -16.75 -6.64 -0.90
N ALA A 107 -15.81 -6.97 -1.79
CA ALA A 107 -15.26 -8.32 -1.90
C ALA A 107 -14.11 -8.58 -0.90
N VAL A 108 -13.73 -7.60 -0.10
CA VAL A 108 -12.71 -7.74 0.96
C VAL A 108 -13.26 -8.62 2.08
N ARG A 109 -12.47 -9.61 2.48
CA ARG A 109 -12.75 -10.51 3.60
C ARG A 109 -11.87 -10.14 4.79
N ALA A 110 -12.36 -10.44 6.00
CA ALA A 110 -11.51 -10.43 7.18
C ALA A 110 -10.45 -11.54 7.07
N GLY A 111 -9.18 -11.20 7.30
CA GLY A 111 -8.06 -12.15 7.18
C GLY A 111 -7.38 -12.12 5.81
N SER A 112 -7.04 -13.29 5.28
CA SER A 112 -6.31 -13.40 4.01
C SER A 112 -7.23 -13.16 2.81
N ASN A 113 -6.74 -12.34 1.88
CA ASN A 113 -7.40 -12.00 0.62
C ASN A 113 -6.46 -12.33 -0.53
N THR A 114 -7.02 -12.88 -1.60
CA THR A 114 -6.29 -13.14 -2.84
C THR A 114 -6.67 -12.07 -3.86
N ALA A 115 -5.70 -11.31 -4.34
CA ALA A 115 -5.90 -10.26 -5.32
C ALA A 115 -5.02 -10.48 -6.56
N GLU A 116 -5.62 -10.28 -7.73
CA GLU A 116 -4.88 -10.12 -8.97
C GLU A 116 -4.66 -8.62 -9.18
N VAL A 117 -3.40 -8.21 -9.28
CA VAL A 117 -3.03 -6.79 -9.31
C VAL A 117 -2.13 -6.47 -10.49
N VAL A 118 -2.22 -5.23 -10.97
CA VAL A 118 -1.28 -4.68 -11.93
C VAL A 118 -0.43 -3.63 -11.23
N LEU A 119 0.88 -3.68 -11.45
CA LEU A 119 1.81 -2.78 -10.79
C LEU A 119 1.79 -1.40 -11.43
N GLY A 120 1.54 -0.39 -10.61
CA GLY A 120 1.72 1.02 -10.97
C GLY A 120 3.05 1.52 -10.44
N ARG A 121 3.28 2.83 -10.59
CA ARG A 121 4.51 3.46 -10.11
C ARG A 121 4.57 3.51 -8.58
N GLU A 122 3.49 3.94 -7.94
CA GLU A 122 3.41 4.18 -6.49
C GLU A 122 2.52 3.19 -5.73
N TYR A 123 1.59 2.55 -6.44
CA TYR A 123 0.60 1.60 -5.91
C TYR A 123 0.33 0.52 -6.94
N ALA A 124 -0.23 -0.60 -6.51
CA ALA A 124 -0.76 -1.64 -7.38
C ALA A 124 -2.29 -1.48 -7.53
N MET A 125 -2.81 -1.63 -8.73
CA MET A 125 -4.24 -1.57 -8.99
C MET A 125 -4.84 -2.97 -8.92
N ILE A 126 -5.91 -3.15 -8.14
CA ILE A 126 -6.59 -4.44 -8.05
C ILE A 126 -7.51 -4.62 -9.26
N VAL A 127 -7.30 -5.70 -10.00
CA VAL A 127 -8.14 -6.08 -11.15
C VAL A 127 -9.21 -7.09 -10.72
N ARG A 128 -8.85 -7.98 -9.79
CA ARG A 128 -9.73 -9.01 -9.27
C ARG A 128 -9.43 -9.25 -7.80
N LEU A 129 -10.45 -9.46 -6.99
CA LEU A 129 -10.33 -9.69 -5.55
C LEU A 129 -11.18 -10.88 -5.13
N ASN A 130 -10.57 -11.89 -4.50
CA ASN A 130 -11.23 -13.11 -4.03
C ASN A 130 -12.14 -13.78 -5.08
N GLY A 131 -11.71 -13.73 -6.35
CA GLY A 131 -12.48 -14.24 -7.48
C GLY A 131 -13.52 -13.26 -8.04
N ALA A 132 -13.90 -12.21 -7.32
CA ALA A 132 -14.77 -11.13 -7.78
C ALA A 132 -14.05 -10.26 -8.81
N LYS A 133 -14.72 -10.00 -9.93
CA LYS A 133 -14.21 -9.18 -11.03
C LYS A 133 -14.82 -7.79 -10.93
N LEU A 134 -14.12 -6.84 -11.56
CA LEU A 134 -14.70 -5.56 -11.96
C LEU A 134 -16.00 -5.80 -12.74
N THR A 135 -17.14 -5.57 -12.08
CA THR A 135 -18.45 -5.55 -12.73
C THR A 135 -18.65 -4.18 -13.36
N GLN A 136 -19.01 -4.16 -14.64
CA GLN A 136 -19.56 -2.97 -15.30
C GLN A 136 -20.87 -2.55 -14.65
#